data_AF-A0A8C8VH89-F1
#
_entry.id   AF-A0A8C8VH89-F1
#
_cell.length_a   1.000
_cell.length_b   1.000
_cell.length_c   1.000
_cell.angle_alpha   90.00
_cell.angle_beta   90.00
_cell.angle_gamma   90.00
#
_symmetry.space_group_name_H-M   'P 1'
#
loop_
_entity.id
_entity.type
_entity.pdbx_description
1 polymer ?
#
loop_
_entity_poly.entity_id
_entity_poly.type
_entity_poly.pdbx_seq_one_letter_code
_entity_poly.pdbx_strand_id
1 'polypeptide(L)'
;RVTRLRAGAAPWAGVNSGAPSCAGSAGSDSLPHLVPAGQAAAPGGKERGGKKWVDRLSPEYRQRRERNNIAVRKSRDKAKRRNQEMQQKLLELSAENEKLHKKIEQLSRDLSSLRHFFKQLPAASFLQPGAGTECR
;
A
#
# COMPACT_ATOMS: atom_id res chain seq x y z
N ARG A 1 0.44 -47.18 -22.34
CA ARG A 1 1.00 -47.04 -20.97
C ARG A 1 2.26 -46.18 -21.05
N VAL A 2 2.15 -44.85 -20.90
CA VAL A 2 3.22 -43.96 -20.43
C VAL A 2 2.51 -42.83 -19.66
N THR A 3 2.62 -42.91 -18.34
CA THR A 3 2.18 -41.91 -17.37
C THR A 3 3.14 -40.73 -17.41
N ARG A 4 2.63 -39.53 -17.67
CA ARG A 4 3.41 -38.30 -17.46
C ARG A 4 3.09 -37.78 -16.05
N LEU A 5 3.95 -38.13 -15.09
CA LEU A 5 4.06 -37.35 -13.85
C LEU A 5 4.50 -35.94 -14.23
N ARG A 6 3.80 -34.92 -13.72
CA ARG A 6 4.38 -33.58 -13.59
C ARG A 6 3.95 -33.00 -12.26
N ALA A 7 4.98 -32.52 -11.58
CA ALA A 7 5.05 -32.20 -10.18
C ALA A 7 4.28 -30.92 -9.79
N GLY A 8 3.82 -30.92 -8.54
CA GLY A 8 3.88 -29.81 -7.57
C GLY A 8 3.57 -28.40 -8.08
N ALA A 9 2.32 -27.98 -7.90
CA ALA A 9 1.93 -26.58 -7.95
C ALA A 9 2.56 -25.81 -6.77
N ALA A 10 3.36 -24.80 -7.05
CA ALA A 10 3.81 -23.81 -6.08
C ALA A 10 2.76 -22.68 -5.98
N PRO A 11 2.21 -22.36 -4.79
CA PRO A 11 1.11 -21.41 -4.66
C PRO A 11 1.61 -20.02 -4.26
N TRP A 12 2.28 -19.28 -5.15
CA TRP A 12 2.44 -17.83 -4.98
C TRP A 12 2.90 -17.07 -6.25
N ALA A 13 2.63 -17.58 -7.45
CA ALA A 13 2.82 -16.80 -8.67
C ALA A 13 1.53 -16.02 -8.97
N GLY A 14 1.38 -14.85 -8.34
CA GLY A 14 0.15 -14.07 -8.45
C GLY A 14 0.31 -12.59 -8.09
N VAL A 15 1.32 -11.91 -8.64
CA VAL A 15 1.32 -10.44 -8.65
C VAL A 15 0.90 -9.98 -10.03
N ASN A 16 -0.40 -9.73 -10.13
CA ASN A 16 -1.13 -9.13 -11.22
C ASN A 16 -0.42 -7.85 -11.71
N SER A 17 0.15 -7.89 -12.91
CA SER A 17 0.54 -6.71 -13.69
C SER A 17 -0.73 -5.99 -14.18
N GLY A 18 -1.43 -5.35 -13.25
CA GLY A 18 -2.60 -4.53 -13.54
C GLY A 18 -2.18 -3.15 -14.04
N ALA A 19 -2.06 -2.99 -15.36
CA ALA A 19 -2.10 -1.68 -15.99
C ALA A 19 -3.44 -1.00 -15.65
N PRO A 20 -3.50 0.30 -15.29
CA PRO A 20 -4.78 0.97 -15.13
C PRO A 20 -5.37 1.23 -16.53
N SER A 21 -6.29 0.36 -16.94
CA SER A 21 -7.18 0.59 -18.08
C SER A 21 -8.13 1.73 -17.71
N CYS A 22 -7.97 2.91 -18.33
CA CYS A 22 -8.96 3.97 -18.23
C CYS A 22 -10.10 3.67 -19.21
N ALA A 23 -11.04 2.83 -18.78
CA ALA A 23 -12.32 2.61 -19.43
C ALA A 23 -13.42 2.83 -18.38
N GLY A 24 -14.30 3.80 -18.64
CA GLY A 24 -15.38 4.16 -17.74
C GLY A 24 -16.36 5.09 -18.44
N SER A 25 -17.12 4.51 -19.37
CA SER A 25 -18.27 5.10 -20.03
C SER A 25 -19.39 5.43 -19.04
N ALA A 26 -20.25 6.35 -19.46
CA ALA A 26 -21.47 6.79 -18.80
C ALA A 26 -22.27 5.67 -18.11
N GLY A 27 -22.55 5.86 -16.83
CA GLY A 27 -23.59 5.16 -16.08
C GLY A 27 -24.44 6.23 -15.38
N SER A 28 -25.69 6.34 -15.82
CA SER A 28 -26.73 7.14 -15.20
C SER A 28 -27.34 6.34 -14.04
N ASP A 29 -27.04 6.72 -12.80
CA ASP A 29 -27.78 6.24 -11.64
C ASP A 29 -28.13 7.42 -10.74
N SER A 30 -29.42 7.68 -10.68
CA SER A 30 -30.10 8.73 -9.93
C SER A 30 -30.20 8.34 -8.45
N LEU A 31 -29.82 9.23 -7.53
CA LEU A 31 -30.37 9.31 -6.16
C LEU A 31 -30.14 10.74 -5.59
N PRO A 32 -31.12 11.38 -4.92
CA PRO A 32 -31.01 12.76 -4.44
C PRO A 32 -30.64 12.84 -2.93
N HIS A 33 -30.02 13.95 -2.49
CA HIS A 33 -30.35 14.78 -1.31
C HIS A 33 -29.13 15.52 -0.67
N LEU A 34 -29.17 16.86 -0.84
CA LEU A 34 -28.77 18.00 0.04
C LEU A 34 -27.32 18.33 0.51
N VAL A 35 -26.74 19.38 -0.14
CA VAL A 35 -26.02 20.63 0.29
C VAL A 35 -24.88 20.63 1.35
N PRO A 36 -23.87 21.56 1.31
CA PRO A 36 -24.01 23.01 1.08
C PRO A 36 -23.06 23.69 0.08
N ALA A 37 -23.46 24.90 -0.28
CA ALA A 37 -22.76 25.88 -1.09
C ALA A 37 -21.40 26.28 -0.52
N GLY A 38 -20.39 26.29 -1.38
CA GLY A 38 -19.06 26.87 -1.13
C GLY A 38 -18.48 27.34 -2.45
N GLN A 39 -18.62 28.64 -2.71
CA GLN A 39 -18.16 29.31 -3.92
C GLN A 39 -16.63 29.31 -3.96
N ALA A 40 -16.06 28.79 -5.05
CA ALA A 40 -14.72 29.14 -5.48
C ALA A 40 -14.78 29.42 -6.99
N ALA A 41 -14.85 30.71 -7.31
CA ALA A 41 -14.84 31.21 -8.67
C ALA A 41 -13.52 30.83 -9.36
N ALA A 42 -13.63 30.14 -10.51
CA ALA A 42 -12.57 30.09 -11.51
C ALA A 42 -13.12 30.71 -12.81
N PRO A 43 -12.49 31.76 -13.36
CA PRO A 43 -12.99 32.38 -14.58
C PRO A 43 -12.62 31.53 -15.78
N GLY A 44 -13.58 31.28 -16.67
CA GLY A 44 -13.29 30.91 -18.06
C GLY A 44 -13.58 29.46 -18.47
N GLY A 45 -14.72 28.91 -18.07
CA GLY A 45 -15.29 27.76 -18.78
C GLY A 45 -15.93 28.21 -20.09
N LYS A 46 -15.18 28.23 -21.21
CA LYS A 46 -15.77 28.43 -22.54
C LYS A 46 -15.71 27.15 -23.35
N GLU A 47 -16.92 26.63 -23.60
CA GLU A 47 -17.32 25.57 -24.53
C GLU A 47 -16.67 24.19 -24.37
N ARG A 48 -17.45 23.27 -23.78
CA ARG A 48 -17.32 21.85 -24.04
C ARG A 48 -17.73 21.56 -25.49
N GLY A 49 -16.79 21.03 -26.26
CA GLY A 49 -17.09 19.95 -27.21
C GLY A 49 -17.77 20.32 -28.53
N GLY A 50 -17.20 21.24 -29.30
CA GLY A 50 -17.32 21.22 -30.76
C GLY A 50 -15.99 20.77 -31.35
N LYS A 51 -15.99 19.87 -32.35
CA LYS A 51 -14.78 19.52 -33.13
C LYS A 51 -14.28 20.75 -33.90
N LYS A 52 -13.67 21.70 -33.20
CA LYS A 52 -13.01 22.85 -33.80
C LYS A 52 -11.71 22.32 -34.36
N TRP A 53 -11.60 22.26 -35.69
CA TRP A 53 -10.32 22.16 -36.37
C TRP A 53 -9.44 23.28 -35.82
N VAL A 54 -8.55 22.94 -34.88
CA VAL A 54 -7.65 23.92 -34.30
C VAL A 54 -6.49 24.07 -35.26
N ASP A 55 -6.31 25.28 -35.77
CA ASP A 55 -5.14 25.64 -36.56
C ASP A 55 -3.87 25.36 -35.74
N ARG A 56 -3.01 24.49 -36.27
CA ARG A 56 -1.81 23.98 -35.58
C ARG A 56 -0.77 25.08 -35.37
N LEU A 57 -0.79 26.14 -36.18
CA LEU A 57 0.19 27.22 -36.09
C LEU A 57 -0.26 28.36 -35.19
N SER A 58 -1.53 28.36 -34.73
CA SER A 58 -2.04 29.40 -33.84
C SER A 58 -1.25 29.44 -32.51
N PRO A 59 -0.95 30.65 -32.00
CA PRO A 59 -0.23 30.82 -30.73
C PRO A 59 -0.99 30.19 -29.55
N GLU A 60 -2.32 30.19 -29.58
CA GLU A 60 -3.17 29.55 -28.58
C GLU A 60 -3.00 28.02 -28.57
N TYR A 61 -2.87 27.39 -29.74
CA TYR A 61 -2.60 25.96 -29.84
C TYR A 61 -1.23 25.62 -29.22
N ARG A 62 -0.19 26.37 -29.58
CA ARG A 62 1.17 26.17 -29.02
C ARG A 62 1.16 26.28 -27.50
N GLN A 63 0.53 27.32 -26.96
CA GLN A 63 0.46 27.51 -25.50
C GLN A 63 -0.28 26.37 -24.80
N ARG A 64 -1.38 25.86 -25.38
CA ARG A 64 -2.10 24.69 -24.83
C ARG A 64 -1.22 23.43 -24.86
N ARG A 65 -0.50 23.19 -25.96
CA ARG A 65 0.42 22.05 -26.07
C ARG A 65 1.57 22.16 -25.09
N GLU A 66 2.15 23.34 -24.91
CA GLU A 66 3.22 23.56 -23.94
C GLU A 66 2.77 23.25 -22.52
N ARG A 67 1.60 23.77 -22.10
CA ARG A 67 1.01 23.41 -20.80
C ARG A 67 0.78 21.90 -20.66
N ASN A 68 0.28 21.24 -21.71
CA ASN A 68 0.06 19.80 -21.67
C ASN A 68 1.37 19.01 -21.59
N ASN A 69 2.41 19.41 -22.34
CA ASN A 69 3.73 18.80 -22.26
C ASN A 69 4.30 18.87 -20.84
N ILE A 70 4.18 20.02 -20.18
CA ILE A 70 4.57 20.19 -18.78
C ILE A 70 3.75 19.26 -17.86
N ALA A 71 2.43 19.21 -18.04
CA ALA A 71 1.54 18.35 -17.24
C ALA A 71 1.87 16.86 -17.40
N VAL A 72 2.20 16.43 -18.62
CA VAL A 72 2.60 15.04 -18.92
C VAL A 72 3.93 14.70 -18.27
N ARG A 73 4.93 15.59 -18.33
CA ARG A 73 6.20 15.38 -17.63
C ARG A 73 5.96 15.25 -16.12
N LYS A 74 5.21 16.19 -15.54
CA LYS A 74 4.86 16.18 -14.12
C LYS A 74 4.11 14.91 -13.70
N SER A 75 3.15 14.44 -14.49
CA SER A 75 2.40 13.22 -14.18
C SER A 75 3.27 11.96 -14.25
N ARG A 76 4.17 11.89 -15.25
CA ARG A 76 5.16 10.81 -15.36
C ARG A 76 6.12 10.79 -14.18
N ASP A 77 6.68 11.93 -13.80
CA ASP A 77 7.61 12.01 -12.68
C ASP A 77 6.93 11.68 -11.35
N LYS A 78 5.66 12.09 -11.18
CA LYS A 78 4.85 11.69 -10.03
C LYS A 78 4.62 10.18 -9.99
N ALA A 79 4.38 9.53 -11.13
CA ALA A 79 4.24 8.07 -11.20
C ALA A 79 5.56 7.36 -10.87
N LYS A 80 6.69 7.82 -11.44
CA LYS A 80 8.02 7.30 -11.13
C LYS A 80 8.35 7.41 -9.64
N ARG A 81 8.12 8.58 -9.05
CA ARG A 81 8.35 8.80 -7.62
C ARG A 81 7.51 7.87 -6.76
N ARG A 82 6.21 7.73 -7.05
CA ARG A 82 5.34 6.79 -6.32
C ARG A 82 5.86 5.34 -6.39
N ASN A 83 6.36 4.92 -7.56
CA ASN A 83 6.92 3.58 -7.70
C ASN A 83 8.21 3.41 -6.88
N GLN A 84 9.08 4.42 -6.85
CA GLN A 84 10.31 4.41 -6.05
C GLN A 84 9.99 4.42 -4.54
N GLU A 85 9.08 5.28 -4.10
CA GLU A 85 8.61 5.33 -2.71
C GLU A 85 8.04 3.98 -2.28
N MET A 86 7.25 3.33 -3.13
CA MET A 86 6.71 1.99 -2.87
C MET A 86 7.83 0.95 -2.71
N GLN A 87 8.83 0.94 -3.62
CA GLN A 87 9.97 0.03 -3.51
C GLN A 87 10.77 0.27 -2.23
N GLN A 88 10.98 1.52 -1.86
CA GLN A 88 11.64 1.88 -0.62
C GLN A 88 10.84 1.39 0.60
N LYS A 89 9.51 1.59 0.60
CA LYS A 89 8.62 1.13 1.67
C LYS A 89 8.68 -0.38 1.85
N LEU A 90 8.77 -1.15 0.76
CA LEU A 90 8.92 -2.60 0.82
C LEU A 90 10.22 -3.00 1.53
N LEU A 91 11.33 -2.33 1.22
CA LEU A 91 12.62 -2.59 1.87
C LEU A 91 12.60 -2.23 3.37
N GLU A 92 12.02 -1.07 3.70
CA GLU A 92 11.83 -0.64 5.09
C GLU A 92 11.02 -1.66 5.89
N LEU A 93 9.85 -2.06 5.36
CA LEU A 93 8.99 -3.03 6.00
C LEU A 93 9.64 -4.40 6.11
N SER A 94 10.41 -4.86 5.11
CA SER A 94 11.13 -6.13 5.22
C SER A 94 12.18 -6.10 6.33
N ALA A 95 12.93 -5.02 6.44
CA ALA A 95 13.95 -4.88 7.48
C ALA A 95 13.33 -4.79 8.89
N GLU A 96 12.22 -4.06 9.04
CA GLU A 96 11.47 -4.00 10.29
C GLU A 96 10.89 -5.37 10.67
N ASN A 97 10.36 -6.10 9.69
CA ASN A 97 9.79 -7.42 9.90
C ASN A 97 10.86 -8.43 10.38
N GLU A 98 12.04 -8.46 9.73
CA GLU A 98 13.17 -9.27 10.19
C GLU A 98 13.61 -8.90 11.61
N LYS A 99 13.66 -7.60 11.94
CA LYS A 99 14.00 -7.13 13.28
C LYS A 99 12.99 -7.61 14.33
N LEU A 100 11.69 -7.59 13.99
CA LEU A 100 10.64 -8.10 14.86
C LEU A 100 10.74 -9.62 15.05
N HIS A 101 10.97 -10.37 13.97
CA HIS A 101 11.20 -11.82 14.05
C HIS A 101 12.38 -12.16 14.99
N LYS A 102 13.51 -11.46 14.86
CA LYS A 102 14.67 -11.64 15.77
C LYS A 102 14.32 -11.37 17.23
N LYS A 103 13.50 -10.33 17.51
CA LYS A 103 13.03 -10.04 18.87
C LYS A 103 12.11 -11.14 19.40
N ILE A 104 11.19 -11.63 18.58
CA ILE A 104 10.28 -12.73 18.95
C ILE A 104 11.08 -14.00 19.25
N GLU A 105 12.05 -14.34 18.41
CA GLU A 105 12.93 -15.50 18.63
C GLU A 105 13.74 -15.36 19.91
N GLN A 106 14.32 -14.17 20.17
CA GLN A 106 15.08 -13.91 21.39
C GLN A 106 14.22 -14.11 22.63
N LEU A 107 13.06 -13.44 22.70
CA LEU A 107 12.15 -13.56 23.84
C LEU A 107 11.65 -15.01 24.01
N SER A 108 11.41 -15.72 22.90
CA SER A 108 11.01 -17.12 22.94
C SER A 108 12.11 -18.02 23.52
N ARG A 109 13.38 -17.77 23.16
CA ARG A 109 14.55 -18.46 23.73
C ARG A 109 14.70 -18.15 25.22
N ASP A 110 14.53 -16.90 25.63
CA ASP A 110 14.64 -16.48 27.03
C ASP A 110 13.54 -17.13 27.89
N LEU A 111 12.29 -17.14 27.42
CA LEU A 111 11.17 -17.80 28.10
C LEU A 111 11.35 -19.32 28.17
N SER A 112 11.86 -19.94 27.10
CA SER A 112 12.16 -21.38 27.10
C SER A 112 13.26 -21.72 28.12
N SER A 113 14.32 -20.91 28.15
CA SER A 113 15.42 -21.05 29.11
C SER A 113 14.91 -20.91 30.54
N LEU A 114 14.11 -19.87 30.82
CA LEU A 114 13.52 -19.66 32.14
C LEU A 114 12.63 -20.84 32.58
N ARG A 115 11.77 -21.34 31.68
CA ARG A 115 10.97 -22.55 31.94
C ARG A 115 11.82 -23.77 32.21
N HIS A 116 12.95 -23.92 31.52
CA HIS A 116 13.89 -25.01 31.75
C HIS A 116 14.55 -24.90 33.14
N PHE A 117 15.01 -23.71 33.53
CA PHE A 117 15.55 -23.45 34.87
C PHE A 117 14.55 -23.81 35.97
N PHE A 118 13.29 -23.37 35.86
CA PHE A 118 12.26 -23.70 36.85
C PHE A 118 11.96 -25.20 36.94
N LYS A 119 12.08 -25.95 35.84
CA LYS A 119 11.90 -27.41 35.85
C LYS A 119 13.05 -28.17 36.48
N GLN A 120 14.26 -27.60 36.45
CA GLN A 120 15.45 -28.23 37.05
C GLN A 120 15.60 -27.90 38.54
N LEU A 121 14.96 -26.86 39.05
CA LEU A 121 14.96 -26.55 40.47
C LEU A 121 14.16 -27.61 41.24
N PRO A 122 14.72 -28.22 42.31
CA PRO A 122 13.98 -29.15 43.14
C PRO A 122 12.79 -28.42 43.80
N ALA A 123 11.62 -29.06 43.80
CA ALA A 123 10.35 -28.52 44.32
C ALA A 123 10.44 -27.97 45.77
N ALA A 124 11.48 -28.36 46.52
CA ALA A 124 11.75 -27.95 47.89
C ALA A 124 12.22 -26.49 48.06
N SER A 125 12.77 -25.83 47.02
CA SER A 125 13.27 -24.44 47.17
C SER A 125 12.18 -23.37 46.99
N PHE A 126 11.00 -23.74 46.48
CA PHE A 126 9.92 -22.81 46.14
C PHE A 126 8.76 -22.79 47.15
N LEU A 127 8.70 -23.79 48.04
CA LEU A 127 7.66 -23.90 49.06
C LEU A 127 8.19 -23.44 50.43
N GLN A 128 8.54 -22.17 50.55
CA GLN A 128 8.38 -21.49 51.84
C GLN A 128 7.13 -20.61 51.74
N PRO A 129 5.97 -21.05 52.31
CA PRO A 129 4.78 -20.21 52.39
C PRO A 129 5.00 -19.18 53.50
N GLY A 130 5.55 -18.02 53.14
CA GLY A 130 5.79 -16.89 54.04
C GLY A 130 5.04 -15.66 53.57
N ALA A 131 3.81 -15.50 54.08
CA ALA A 131 3.09 -14.24 54.28
C ALA A 131 2.94 -13.25 53.11
N GLY A 132 1.73 -13.26 52.54
CA GLY A 132 0.90 -12.09 52.22
C GLY A 132 1.56 -10.82 51.68
N THR A 133 1.28 -10.53 50.41
CA THR A 133 0.96 -9.15 49.98
C THR A 133 -0.21 -9.21 49.01
N GLU A 134 -1.40 -8.93 49.53
CA GLU A 134 -2.52 -8.42 48.73
C GLU A 134 -2.06 -7.13 48.02
N CYS A 135 -2.20 -7.09 46.69
CA CYS A 135 -2.14 -5.83 45.94
C CYS A 135 -3.56 -5.49 45.48
N ARG A 136 -4.09 -4.43 46.08
CA ARG A 136 -5.28 -3.68 45.68
C ARG A 136 -4.90 -2.65 44.62
#